data_AF-A0A2D9VQB5-F1
#
_entry.id   AF-A0A2D9VQB5-F1
#
_cell.length_a   1.000
_cell.length_b   1.000
_cell.length_c   1.000
_cell.angle_alpha   90.00
_cell.angle_beta   90.00
_cell.angle_gamma   90.00
#
_symmetry.space_group_name_H-M   'P 1'
#
loop_
_entity.id
_entity.type
_entity.pdbx_description
1 polymer ?
#
loop_
_entity_poly.entity_id
_entity_poly.type
_entity_poly.pdbx_seq_one_letter_code
_entity_poly.pdbx_strand_id
1 'polypeptide(L)'
;MKKSILLIAILSIVFSSKVLSQKNHKHFHNHNHNHSAQQHNLNFTGGLIAGLFLNEFFDLSTSHREMYFTYNYKKNNWRLTKDISSHHGFHFASPTVIAKFENPNGGRDFIVKINRRGRWYVDAPRKLTQILKKKVHRNL
;
A
#
# COMPACT_ATOMS: atom_id res chain seq x y z
N MET A 1 -39.62 1.73 -6.71
CA MET A 1 -39.56 2.30 -8.08
C MET A 1 -38.79 3.62 -8.20
N LYS A 2 -38.69 4.47 -7.16
CA LYS A 2 -37.99 5.77 -7.25
C LYS A 2 -36.44 5.66 -7.27
N LYS A 3 -35.87 4.63 -6.65
CA LYS A 3 -34.40 4.45 -6.53
C LYS A 3 -33.73 3.92 -7.82
N SER A 4 -34.45 3.12 -8.60
CA SER A 4 -33.96 2.57 -9.87
C SER A 4 -33.88 3.61 -10.98
N ILE A 5 -34.79 4.60 -10.98
CA ILE A 5 -34.78 5.71 -11.94
C ILE A 5 -33.53 6.58 -11.73
N LEU A 6 -33.13 6.79 -10.47
CA LEU A 6 -31.95 7.58 -10.13
C LEU A 6 -30.65 6.88 -10.60
N LEU A 7 -30.59 5.56 -10.48
CA LEU A 7 -29.49 4.74 -11.01
C LEU A 7 -29.42 4.77 -12.54
N ILE A 8 -30.56 4.69 -13.23
CA ILE A 8 -30.63 4.77 -14.70
C ILE A 8 -30.23 6.18 -15.20
N ALA A 9 -30.62 7.25 -14.49
CA ALA A 9 -30.24 8.62 -14.82
C ALA A 9 -28.73 8.86 -14.70
N ILE A 10 -28.09 8.31 -13.66
CA ILE A 10 -26.63 8.40 -13.48
C ILE A 10 -25.91 7.63 -14.60
N LEU A 11 -26.37 6.42 -14.92
CA LEU A 11 -25.77 5.61 -15.99
C LEU A 11 -25.90 6.26 -17.37
N SER A 12 -27.02 6.93 -17.67
CA SER A 12 -27.24 7.57 -18.98
C SER A 12 -26.39 8.83 -19.21
N ILE A 13 -25.93 9.50 -18.15
CA ILE A 13 -24.99 10.63 -18.25
C ILE A 13 -23.56 10.14 -18.57
N VAL A 14 -23.18 8.95 -18.12
CA VAL A 14 -21.82 8.40 -18.34
C VAL A 14 -21.62 7.91 -19.78
N PHE A 15 -22.67 7.44 -20.45
CA PHE A 15 -22.56 6.89 -21.81
C PHE A 15 -22.78 7.92 -22.95
N SER A 16 -23.18 9.17 -22.67
CA SER A 16 -23.49 10.15 -23.74
C SER A 16 -22.26 10.90 -24.30
N SER A 17 -21.07 10.71 -23.74
CA SER A 17 -19.88 11.53 -24.08
C SER A 17 -18.86 10.84 -24.98
N LYS A 18 -19.30 10.03 -25.95
CA LYS A 18 -18.46 9.64 -27.10
C LYS A 18 -19.19 9.71 -28.43
N VAL A 19 -19.45 10.93 -28.90
CA VAL A 19 -19.56 11.21 -30.33
C VAL A 19 -18.54 12.28 -30.67
N LEU A 20 -17.37 11.84 -31.13
CA LEU A 20 -16.56 12.66 -32.04
C LEU A 20 -15.84 11.73 -33.01
N SER A 21 -16.46 11.58 -34.18
CA SER A 21 -15.85 10.99 -35.37
C SER A 21 -14.78 11.96 -35.88
N GLN A 22 -13.49 11.67 -35.66
CA GLN A 22 -12.41 12.32 -36.37
C GLN A 22 -12.06 11.49 -37.60
N LYS A 23 -12.75 11.76 -38.70
CA LYS A 23 -12.20 11.52 -40.04
C LYS A 23 -11.62 12.86 -40.49
N ASN A 24 -10.29 12.95 -40.64
CA ASN A 24 -9.68 13.87 -41.60
C ASN A 24 -8.20 13.56 -41.85
N HIS A 25 -7.80 13.95 -43.06
CA HIS A 25 -6.65 13.53 -43.84
C HIS A 25 -5.30 14.01 -43.30
N LYS A 26 -4.26 13.22 -43.60
CA LYS A 26 -2.86 13.64 -43.56
C LYS A 26 -2.63 14.75 -44.60
N HIS A 27 -1.93 15.83 -44.24
CA HIS A 27 -0.81 16.43 -44.99
C HIS A 27 -0.21 17.69 -44.31
N PHE A 28 1.12 17.68 -44.19
CA PHE A 28 2.12 18.78 -44.22
C PHE A 28 1.95 20.08 -43.38
N HIS A 29 2.88 20.36 -42.45
CA HIS A 29 4.10 21.17 -42.64
C HIS A 29 4.64 21.71 -41.30
N ASN A 30 5.97 21.67 -41.19
CA ASN A 30 6.85 22.20 -40.16
C ASN A 30 6.69 23.72 -39.98
N HIS A 31 6.63 24.24 -38.74
CA HIS A 31 7.33 25.48 -38.33
C HIS A 31 7.27 25.68 -36.81
N ASN A 32 8.48 25.87 -36.27
CA ASN A 32 8.82 26.22 -34.90
C ASN A 32 8.52 27.71 -34.65
N HIS A 33 7.71 28.07 -33.65
CA HIS A 33 7.73 29.38 -33.00
C HIS A 33 7.14 29.30 -31.59
N ASN A 34 7.93 29.76 -30.62
CA ASN A 34 7.48 30.16 -29.30
C ASN A 34 6.27 31.09 -29.40
N HIS A 35 5.20 30.81 -28.65
CA HIS A 35 4.45 31.83 -27.94
C HIS A 35 3.67 31.18 -26.79
N SER A 36 3.88 31.75 -25.61
CA SER A 36 3.06 31.61 -24.43
C SER A 36 1.59 31.87 -24.75
N ALA A 37 0.71 30.94 -24.39
CA ALA A 37 -0.68 31.23 -24.12
C ALA A 37 -1.09 30.44 -22.87
N GLN A 38 -1.31 31.18 -21.78
CA GLN A 38 -1.93 30.66 -20.57
C GLN A 38 -3.32 30.09 -20.93
N GLN A 39 -3.51 28.79 -20.68
CA GLN A 39 -4.82 28.22 -20.43
C GLN A 39 -4.81 27.63 -19.01
N HIS A 40 -5.01 28.51 -18.04
CA HIS A 40 -5.35 28.12 -16.68
C HIS A 40 -6.88 28.00 -16.55
N ASN A 41 -7.31 27.01 -15.75
CA ASN A 41 -8.68 26.70 -15.31
C ASN A 41 -9.57 26.07 -16.40
N LEU A 42 -9.77 24.75 -16.40
CA LEU A 42 -10.86 24.14 -15.62
C LEU A 42 -10.60 22.66 -15.21
N ASN A 43 -9.39 22.12 -15.41
CA ASN A 43 -9.11 20.69 -15.16
C ASN A 43 -8.54 20.36 -13.77
N PHE A 44 -8.30 21.37 -12.91
CA PHE A 44 -7.64 21.16 -11.62
C PHE A 44 -8.56 20.49 -10.58
N THR A 45 -9.83 20.87 -10.53
CA THR A 45 -10.76 20.38 -9.50
C THR A 45 -11.24 18.94 -9.74
N GLY A 46 -11.42 18.54 -11.01
CA GLY A 46 -11.77 17.16 -11.37
C GLY A 46 -10.64 16.15 -11.15
N GLY A 47 -9.39 16.56 -11.39
CA GLY A 47 -8.20 15.75 -11.09
C GLY A 47 -7.92 15.61 -9.59
N LEU A 48 -8.22 16.64 -8.79
CA LEU A 48 -8.12 16.58 -7.34
C LEU A 48 -9.18 15.68 -6.71
N ILE A 49 -10.43 15.75 -7.17
CA ILE A 49 -11.51 14.92 -6.63
C ILE A 49 -11.31 13.45 -7.04
N ALA A 50 -10.95 13.17 -8.31
CA ALA A 50 -10.56 11.84 -8.74
C ALA A 50 -9.30 11.33 -8.01
N GLY A 51 -8.32 12.20 -7.75
CA GLY A 51 -7.12 11.87 -6.97
C GLY A 51 -7.40 11.59 -5.49
N LEU A 52 -8.35 12.30 -4.87
CA LEU A 52 -8.74 12.09 -3.47
C LEU A 52 -9.59 10.83 -3.29
N PHE A 53 -10.55 10.56 -4.19
CA PHE A 53 -11.34 9.33 -4.12
C PHE A 53 -10.56 8.08 -4.55
N LEU A 54 -9.62 8.19 -5.51
CA LEU A 54 -8.72 7.08 -5.82
C LEU A 54 -7.72 6.86 -4.68
N ASN A 55 -7.18 7.91 -4.05
CA ASN A 55 -6.30 7.71 -2.89
C ASN A 55 -7.05 7.02 -1.73
N GLU A 56 -8.27 7.41 -1.38
CA GLU A 56 -9.02 6.74 -0.31
C GLU A 56 -9.42 5.28 -0.65
N PHE A 57 -9.68 4.95 -1.93
CA PHE A 57 -9.92 3.57 -2.35
C PHE A 57 -8.63 2.73 -2.47
N PHE A 58 -7.48 3.35 -2.74
CA PHE A 58 -6.19 2.66 -2.87
C PHE A 58 -5.32 2.68 -1.60
N ASP A 59 -5.69 3.41 -0.54
CA ASP A 59 -4.93 3.42 0.72
C ASP A 59 -5.29 2.29 1.69
N LEU A 60 -6.39 1.56 1.50
CA LEU A 60 -6.95 0.74 2.59
C LEU A 60 -6.67 -0.77 2.50
N SER A 61 -5.39 -1.12 2.43
CA SER A 61 -4.92 -2.37 3.02
C SER A 61 -3.39 -2.39 3.11
N THR A 62 -2.86 -1.98 4.25
CA THR A 62 -1.50 -2.37 4.60
C THR A 62 -1.52 -3.79 5.14
N SER A 63 -1.22 -4.78 4.29
CA SER A 63 -0.99 -6.13 4.77
C SER A 63 0.13 -6.12 5.82
N HIS A 64 -0.20 -6.61 7.01
CA HIS A 64 0.66 -6.57 8.18
C HIS A 64 0.69 -7.94 8.84
N ARG A 65 1.87 -8.36 9.30
CA ARG A 65 2.04 -9.60 10.06
C ARG A 65 2.75 -9.31 11.37
N GLU A 66 2.12 -9.68 12.47
CA GLU A 66 2.67 -9.58 13.81
C GLU A 66 3.03 -10.95 14.36
N MET A 67 4.28 -11.09 14.79
CA MET A 67 4.75 -12.30 15.46
C MET A 67 5.15 -11.96 16.90
N TYR A 68 4.80 -12.83 17.83
CA TYR A 68 5.19 -12.72 19.23
C TYR A 68 5.95 -13.96 19.64
N PHE A 69 7.15 -13.76 20.17
CA PHE A 69 8.05 -14.80 20.61
C PHE A 69 8.31 -14.68 22.11
N THR A 70 7.91 -15.69 22.88
CA THR A 70 8.22 -15.74 24.32
C THR A 70 9.51 -16.50 24.57
N TYR A 71 10.19 -16.17 25.67
CA TYR A 71 11.44 -16.83 26.01
C TYR A 71 11.19 -18.08 26.85
N ASN A 72 11.72 -19.22 26.39
CA ASN A 72 11.72 -20.44 27.17
C ASN A 72 13.04 -20.56 27.95
N TYR A 73 13.02 -20.21 29.23
CA TYR A 73 14.18 -20.27 30.13
C TYR A 73 14.80 -21.67 30.24
N LYS A 74 13.98 -22.73 30.21
CA LYS A 74 14.49 -24.12 30.28
C LYS A 74 15.27 -24.52 29.03
N LYS A 75 14.91 -23.98 27.86
CA LYS A 75 15.53 -24.29 26.57
C LYS A 75 16.46 -23.18 26.07
N ASN A 76 16.65 -22.11 26.85
CA ASN A 76 17.43 -20.93 26.50
C ASN A 76 17.09 -20.37 25.10
N ASN A 77 15.81 -20.35 24.74
CA ASN A 77 15.39 -20.12 23.35
C ASN A 77 14.01 -19.47 23.25
N TRP A 78 13.84 -18.58 22.26
CA TRP A 78 12.55 -17.99 21.92
C TRP A 78 11.64 -18.96 21.15
N ARG A 79 10.36 -19.00 21.50
CA ARG A 79 9.32 -19.77 20.80
C ARG A 79 8.22 -18.84 20.31
N LEU A 80 7.77 -19.02 19.07
CA LEU A 80 6.61 -18.31 18.54
C LEU A 80 5.36 -18.74 19.33
N THR A 81 4.64 -17.79 19.90
CA THR A 81 3.41 -18.02 20.66
C THR A 81 2.19 -17.42 20.00
N LYS A 82 2.35 -16.34 19.24
CA LYS A 82 1.26 -15.68 18.52
C LYS A 82 1.75 -15.24 17.15
N ASP A 83 0.93 -15.50 16.14
CA ASP A 83 1.13 -15.04 14.77
C ASP A 83 -0.21 -14.50 14.26
N ILE A 84 -0.24 -13.21 13.95
CA ILE A 84 -1.43 -12.50 13.48
C ILE A 84 -1.09 -11.98 12.10
N SER A 85 -1.87 -12.34 11.10
CA SER A 85 -1.75 -11.74 9.78
C SER A 85 -3.03 -11.02 9.42
N SER A 86 -2.91 -9.76 8.99
CA SER A 86 -4.00 -9.04 8.33
C SER A 86 -3.74 -9.05 6.83
N HIS A 87 -4.49 -9.90 6.13
CA HIS A 87 -4.59 -9.88 4.68
C HIS A 87 -5.97 -9.36 4.34
N HIS A 88 -6.12 -8.04 4.22
CA HIS A 88 -7.33 -7.46 3.64
C HIS A 88 -7.02 -7.14 2.17
N GLY A 89 -7.88 -7.50 1.21
CA GLY A 89 -7.72 -7.12 -0.20
C GLY A 89 -6.80 -7.99 -1.09
N PHE A 90 -7.01 -7.85 -2.40
CA PHE A 90 -6.37 -8.59 -3.50
C PHE A 90 -4.98 -8.03 -3.88
N HIS A 91 -4.03 -7.92 -2.95
CA HIS A 91 -2.73 -7.33 -3.26
C HIS A 91 -1.54 -8.29 -3.10
N PHE A 92 -0.79 -8.42 -4.20
CA PHE A 92 0.51 -9.11 -4.35
C PHE A 92 1.69 -8.44 -3.60
N ALA A 93 1.42 -7.51 -2.67
CA ALA A 93 2.47 -6.78 -1.97
C ALA A 93 2.92 -7.55 -0.72
N SER A 94 4.23 -7.74 -0.54
CA SER A 94 4.78 -8.38 0.66
C SER A 94 4.43 -7.58 1.92
N PRO A 95 3.88 -8.22 2.97
CA PRO A 95 3.43 -7.54 4.18
C PRO A 95 4.57 -6.86 4.93
N THR A 96 4.25 -5.80 5.67
CA THR A 96 5.15 -5.32 6.72
C THR A 96 5.10 -6.31 7.88
N VAL A 97 6.26 -6.80 8.32
CA VAL A 97 6.36 -7.77 9.43
C VAL A 97 6.88 -7.07 10.66
N ILE A 98 6.23 -7.27 11.80
CA ILE A 98 6.70 -6.84 13.12
C ILE A 98 6.75 -8.06 14.03
N ALA A 99 7.95 -8.45 14.44
CA ALA A 99 8.15 -9.52 15.40
C ALA A 99 8.65 -8.95 16.73
N LYS A 100 7.98 -9.30 17.83
CA LYS A 100 8.35 -8.95 19.20
C LYS A 100 8.91 -10.18 19.90
N PHE A 101 10.02 -10.01 20.62
CA PHE A 101 10.68 -11.07 21.37
C PHE A 101 10.78 -10.63 22.82
N GLU A 102 10.25 -11.45 23.72
CA GLU A 102 10.37 -11.25 25.17
C GLU A 102 11.84 -11.12 25.57
N ASN A 103 12.16 -10.10 26.36
CA ASN A 103 13.51 -9.92 26.87
C ASN A 103 13.76 -10.85 28.08
N PRO A 104 14.69 -11.83 27.99
CA PRO A 104 14.95 -12.78 29.07
C PRO A 104 15.50 -12.15 30.35
N ASN A 105 16.07 -10.94 30.26
CA ASN A 105 16.60 -10.22 31.42
C ASN A 105 15.56 -9.27 32.04
N GLY A 106 14.31 -9.31 31.57
CA GLY A 106 13.30 -8.31 31.88
C GLY A 106 13.54 -6.98 31.15
N GLY A 107 12.57 -6.06 31.27
CA GLY A 107 12.60 -4.75 30.62
C GLY A 107 11.91 -4.74 29.24
N ARG A 108 12.39 -3.90 28.33
CA ARG A 108 11.78 -3.74 27.00
C ARG A 108 12.05 -4.97 26.12
N ASP A 109 10.99 -5.46 25.48
CA ASP A 109 11.06 -6.50 24.45
C ASP A 109 11.91 -6.08 23.26
N PHE A 110 12.54 -7.05 22.61
CA PHE A 110 13.26 -6.82 21.37
C PHE A 110 12.29 -6.80 20.20
N ILE A 111 12.52 -5.90 19.25
CA ILE A 111 11.62 -5.73 18.10
C ILE A 111 12.40 -5.92 16.81
N VAL A 112 11.89 -6.78 15.93
CA VAL A 112 12.37 -6.96 14.56
C VAL A 112 11.28 -6.49 13.62
N LYS A 113 11.62 -5.60 12.68
CA LYS A 113 10.70 -5.10 11.65
C LYS A 113 11.25 -5.41 10.27
N ILE A 114 10.38 -5.82 9.36
CA ILE A 114 10.67 -5.97 7.93
C ILE A 114 9.68 -5.09 7.20
N ASN A 115 10.17 -4.09 6.48
CA ASN A 115 9.29 -3.26 5.67
C ASN A 115 8.90 -3.99 4.37
N ARG A 116 7.94 -3.42 3.63
CA ARG A 116 7.52 -3.92 2.31
C ARG A 116 8.64 -4.06 1.27
N ARG A 117 9.79 -3.38 1.47
CA ARG A 117 10.96 -3.47 0.59
C ARG A 117 11.94 -4.56 1.02
N GLY A 118 11.59 -5.39 2.02
CA GLY A 118 12.46 -6.42 2.58
C GLY A 118 13.60 -5.89 3.46
N ARG A 119 13.63 -4.59 3.80
CA ARG A 119 14.67 -4.02 4.66
C ARG A 119 14.37 -4.37 6.12
N TRP A 120 15.40 -4.86 6.80
CA TRP A 120 15.33 -5.29 8.19
C TRP A 120 15.77 -4.18 9.15
N TYR A 121 14.99 -3.99 10.20
CA TYR A 121 15.34 -3.16 11.35
C TYR A 121 15.24 -4.02 12.62
N VAL A 122 16.23 -3.93 13.51
CA VAL A 122 16.26 -4.71 14.75
C VAL A 122 16.63 -3.81 15.91
N ASP A 123 15.70 -3.69 16.86
CA ASP A 123 15.87 -3.02 18.14
C ASP A 123 16.23 -4.07 19.20
N ALA A 124 17.51 -4.44 19.25
CA ALA A 124 18.08 -5.41 20.17
C ALA A 124 19.61 -5.24 20.24
N PRO A 125 20.30 -5.79 21.25
CA PRO A 125 21.76 -5.89 21.26
C PRO A 125 22.31 -6.55 19.98
N ARG A 126 23.40 -6.00 19.43
CA ARG A 126 24.02 -6.45 18.16
C ARG A 126 24.28 -7.96 18.10
N LYS A 127 24.66 -8.56 19.22
CA LYS A 127 24.92 -10.01 19.34
C LYS A 127 23.68 -10.87 19.05
N LEU A 128 22.48 -10.36 19.34
CA LEU A 128 21.22 -11.08 19.15
C LEU A 128 20.62 -10.85 17.76
N THR A 129 21.03 -9.80 17.05
CA THR A 129 20.43 -9.39 15.77
C THR A 129 20.31 -10.54 14.76
N GLN A 130 21.39 -11.31 14.54
CA GLN A 130 21.35 -12.41 13.58
C GLN A 130 20.42 -13.55 14.03
N ILE A 131 20.40 -13.88 15.33
CA ILE A 131 19.56 -14.93 15.91
C ILE A 131 18.09 -14.57 15.73
N LEU A 132 17.72 -13.34 16.09
CA LEU A 132 16.35 -12.85 15.98
C LEU A 132 15.89 -12.82 14.51
N LYS A 133 16.70 -12.26 13.61
CA LYS A 133 16.40 -12.26 12.16
C LYS A 133 16.17 -13.67 11.63
N LYS A 134 17.06 -14.61 11.96
CA LYS A 134 16.94 -16.02 11.54
C LYS A 134 15.66 -16.66 12.05
N LYS A 135 15.23 -16.35 13.28
CA LYS A 135 13.96 -16.83 13.81
C LYS A 135 12.76 -16.26 13.09
N VAL A 136 12.73 -14.96 12.84
CA VAL A 136 11.64 -14.34 12.07
C VAL A 136 11.60 -14.95 10.69
N HIS A 137 12.73 -15.00 9.97
CA HIS A 137 12.79 -15.51 8.60
C HIS A 137 12.31 -16.95 8.47
N ARG A 138 12.61 -17.82 9.44
CA ARG A 138 12.11 -19.20 9.47
C ARG A 138 10.59 -19.33 9.61
N ASN A 139 9.91 -18.28 10.08
CA ASN A 139 8.46 -18.26 10.27
C ASN A 139 7.75 -17.36 9.25
N LEU A 140 8.48 -16.70 8.33
CA LEU A 140 7.88 -15.96 7.22
C LEU A 140 7.32 -16.93 6.20
#